data_AF-A0A964YKZ6-F1
#
_entry.id   AF-A0A964YKZ6-F1
#
_cell.length_a   1.000
_cell.length_b   1.000
_cell.length_c   1.000
_cell.angle_alpha   90.00
_cell.angle_beta   90.00
_cell.angle_gamma   90.00
#
_symmetry.space_group_name_H-M   'P 1'
#
loop_
_entity.id
_entity.type
_entity.pdbx_description
1 polymer ?
#
loop_
_entity_poly.entity_id
_entity_poly.type
_entity_poly.pdbx_seq_one_letter_code
_entity_poly.pdbx_strand_id
1 'polypeptide(L)'
;MNLLKYLLVSLFIAPLAIDAQVAPIPYELVYQHTIKIPSNTEQTFIDYGNNLYFVTKDQITRQSLATGIENVQSQKAWQSIDQIISINAMKTVVFSQTQQQLCFTDNTLSQQGNCIDLQDYDLTNVTKVAASKRPDMLWLYDELNSTLVLFNFVQHQIIQSVSNLRGILNLQGEPRLEENATGLWIFTNTGQIIRMDDYLNAISQQSFPFSSIVPFKNGCFFLRDEKLYYNSLINGETMLQTISTFSPKDKLHISGNQIIIEKSKTLEVFIIKEN
;
A
#
# COMPACT_ATOMS: atom_id res chain seq x y z
N MET A 1 60.14 36.71 47.83
CA MET A 1 58.91 37.26 47.25
C MET A 1 58.72 36.63 45.87
N ASN A 2 57.67 35.81 45.75
CA ASN A 2 57.07 35.19 44.56
C ASN A 2 57.87 34.22 43.67
N LEU A 3 57.67 32.93 43.98
CA LEU A 3 57.55 31.84 43.01
C LEU A 3 56.36 32.12 42.08
N LEU A 4 56.53 31.93 40.77
CA LEU A 4 55.42 31.65 39.86
C LEU A 4 55.75 30.38 39.07
N LYS A 5 55.25 29.24 39.55
CA LYS A 5 55.24 27.96 38.83
C LYS A 5 54.10 28.00 37.82
N TYR A 6 54.40 27.90 36.54
CA TYR A 6 53.40 27.66 35.51
C TYR A 6 52.92 26.20 35.60
N LEU A 7 51.66 26.03 35.97
CA LEU A 7 50.96 24.74 35.96
C LEU A 7 50.41 24.52 34.55
N LEU A 8 51.05 23.62 33.78
CA LEU A 8 50.48 23.09 32.54
C LEU A 8 49.35 22.12 32.92
N VAL A 9 48.10 22.57 32.78
CA VAL A 9 46.93 21.70 32.87
C VAL A 9 46.75 21.04 31.51
N SER A 10 47.16 19.79 31.39
CA SER A 10 46.82 18.92 30.27
C SER A 10 45.34 18.55 30.37
N LEU A 11 44.51 19.19 29.54
CA LEU A 11 43.13 18.76 29.32
C LEU A 11 43.14 17.40 28.59
N PHE A 12 42.88 16.32 29.34
CA PHE A 12 42.52 15.04 28.75
C PHE A 12 41.12 15.17 28.16
N ILE A 13 41.03 15.35 26.84
CA ILE A 13 39.78 15.16 26.10
C ILE A 13 39.60 13.66 25.97
N ALA A 14 38.78 13.08 26.86
CA ALA A 14 38.33 11.70 26.70
C ALA A 14 37.51 11.62 25.40
N PRO A 15 37.77 10.65 24.50
CA PRO A 15 36.88 10.41 23.38
C PRO A 15 35.55 9.93 23.93
N LEU A 16 34.52 10.76 23.81
CA LEU A 16 33.13 10.32 23.94
C LEU A 16 32.91 9.29 22.84
N ALA A 17 33.01 8.01 23.19
CA ALA A 17 32.41 6.96 22.40
C ALA A 17 30.90 7.24 22.40
N ILE A 18 30.42 7.84 21.33
CA ILE A 18 29.00 7.85 21.01
C ILE A 18 28.68 6.40 20.66
N ASP A 19 28.27 5.65 21.67
CA ASP A 19 27.66 4.35 21.45
C ASP A 19 26.41 4.63 20.62
N ALA A 20 26.45 4.30 19.33
CA ALA A 20 25.30 4.46 18.46
C ALA A 20 24.24 3.49 18.98
N GLN A 21 23.32 4.00 19.80
CA GLN A 21 22.23 3.23 20.36
C GLN A 21 21.40 2.72 19.17
N VAL A 22 21.60 1.45 18.81
CA VAL A 22 20.86 0.81 17.72
C VAL A 22 19.39 0.90 18.10
N ALA A 23 18.62 1.62 17.29
CA ALA A 23 17.19 1.78 17.53
C ALA A 23 16.55 0.39 17.64
N PRO A 24 15.69 0.16 18.65
CA PRO A 24 15.05 -1.13 18.83
C PRO A 24 14.24 -1.49 17.58
N ILE A 25 14.31 -2.76 17.17
CA ILE A 25 13.53 -3.26 16.04
C ILE A 25 12.04 -3.16 16.41
N PRO A 26 11.23 -2.36 15.70
CA PRO A 26 9.87 -2.05 16.14
C PRO A 26 8.89 -3.22 15.98
N TYR A 27 9.20 -4.15 15.08
CA TYR A 27 8.34 -5.29 14.78
C TYR A 27 9.12 -6.59 14.67
N GLU A 28 8.57 -7.65 15.24
CA GLU A 28 8.94 -9.03 14.94
C GLU A 28 7.94 -9.59 13.91
N LEU A 29 8.46 -10.27 12.88
CA LEU A 29 7.64 -10.95 11.89
C LEU A 29 7.69 -12.45 12.12
N VAL A 30 6.55 -13.03 12.49
CA VAL A 30 6.45 -14.46 12.80
C VAL A 30 5.82 -15.18 11.62
N TYR A 31 6.59 -16.02 10.93
CA TYR A 31 6.05 -16.88 9.88
C TYR A 31 4.89 -17.73 10.42
N GLN A 32 3.78 -17.76 9.69
CA GLN A 32 2.62 -18.56 10.05
C GLN A 32 2.48 -19.75 9.10
N HIS A 33 2.27 -19.51 7.81
CA HIS A 33 2.04 -20.54 6.81
C HIS A 33 2.23 -20.01 5.38
N THR A 34 2.13 -20.92 4.41
CA THR A 34 2.19 -20.61 2.99
C THR A 34 0.90 -21.05 2.31
N ILE A 35 0.34 -20.20 1.46
CA ILE A 35 -0.84 -20.46 0.64
C ILE A 35 -0.40 -20.66 -0.80
N LYS A 36 -0.97 -21.64 -1.50
CA LYS A 36 -0.68 -21.85 -2.93
C LYS A 36 -1.57 -20.94 -3.78
N ILE A 37 -0.97 -20.24 -4.73
CA ILE A 37 -1.70 -19.51 -5.76
C ILE A 37 -2.21 -20.53 -6.78
N PRO A 38 -3.53 -20.57 -7.09
CA PRO A 38 -4.07 -21.47 -8.09
C PRO A 38 -3.37 -21.33 -9.45
N SER A 39 -3.20 -22.45 -10.14
CA SER A 39 -2.69 -22.43 -11.52
C SER A 39 -3.58 -21.58 -12.41
N ASN A 40 -2.97 -20.76 -13.27
CA ASN A 40 -3.62 -19.80 -14.19
C ASN A 40 -4.14 -18.50 -13.56
N THR A 41 -3.85 -18.24 -12.28
CA THR A 41 -4.08 -16.91 -11.70
C THR A 41 -3.24 -15.88 -12.45
N GLU A 42 -3.89 -14.85 -12.99
CA GLU A 42 -3.25 -13.72 -13.67
C GLU A 42 -2.89 -12.60 -12.68
N GLN A 43 -3.78 -12.37 -11.71
CA GLN A 43 -3.59 -11.36 -10.66
C GLN A 43 -4.09 -11.84 -9.31
N THR A 44 -3.41 -11.40 -8.25
CA THR A 44 -3.80 -11.63 -6.86
C THR A 44 -4.09 -10.29 -6.20
N PHE A 45 -5.21 -10.22 -5.48
CA PHE A 45 -5.51 -9.10 -4.60
C PHE A 45 -5.77 -9.59 -3.18
N ILE A 46 -5.47 -8.75 -2.21
CA ILE A 46 -5.71 -9.03 -0.80
C ILE A 46 -6.38 -7.80 -0.20
N ASP A 47 -7.50 -8.01 0.49
CA ASP A 47 -8.16 -6.94 1.21
C ASP A 47 -7.75 -6.88 2.68
N TYR A 48 -8.09 -5.78 3.36
CA TYR A 48 -7.79 -5.60 4.78
C TYR A 48 -8.57 -6.57 5.70
N GLY A 49 -9.59 -7.26 5.16
CA GLY A 49 -10.46 -8.21 5.86
C GLY A 49 -9.97 -9.66 5.77
N ASN A 50 -8.71 -9.88 5.38
CA ASN A 50 -8.10 -11.19 5.17
C ASN A 50 -8.81 -12.03 4.10
N ASN A 51 -9.27 -11.40 3.02
CA ASN A 51 -9.77 -12.09 1.84
C ASN A 51 -8.75 -12.02 0.71
N LEU A 52 -8.47 -13.19 0.15
CA LEU A 52 -7.68 -13.34 -1.06
C LEU A 52 -8.60 -13.37 -2.26
N TYR A 53 -8.19 -12.72 -3.33
CA TYR A 53 -8.85 -12.75 -4.62
C TYR A 53 -7.87 -13.24 -5.66
N PHE A 54 -8.18 -14.37 -6.30
CA PHE A 54 -7.46 -14.90 -7.43
C PHE A 54 -8.25 -14.60 -8.69
N VAL A 55 -7.64 -13.85 -9.59
CA VAL A 55 -8.29 -13.37 -10.81
C VAL A 55 -7.68 -14.08 -12.01
N THR A 56 -8.56 -14.64 -12.84
CA THR A 56 -8.26 -15.04 -14.22
C THR A 56 -8.97 -14.07 -15.17
N LYS A 57 -8.75 -14.20 -16.48
CA LYS A 57 -9.41 -13.38 -17.50
C LYS A 57 -10.92 -13.15 -17.30
N ASP A 58 -11.67 -14.15 -16.84
CA ASP A 58 -13.14 -14.12 -16.79
C ASP A 58 -13.73 -14.53 -15.44
N GLN A 59 -12.89 -14.77 -14.43
CA GLN A 59 -13.33 -15.27 -13.14
C GLN A 59 -12.56 -14.61 -11.98
N ILE A 60 -13.30 -14.28 -10.93
CA ILE A 60 -12.76 -13.94 -9.61
C ILE A 60 -13.11 -15.08 -8.67
N THR A 61 -12.09 -15.63 -8.01
CA THR A 61 -12.26 -16.54 -6.87
C THR A 61 -11.84 -15.79 -5.61
N ARG A 62 -12.79 -15.56 -4.70
CA ARG A 62 -12.53 -15.00 -3.37
C ARG A 62 -12.41 -16.13 -2.36
N GLN A 63 -11.33 -16.15 -1.58
CA GLN A 63 -11.12 -17.07 -0.47
C GLN A 63 -10.92 -16.27 0.83
N SER A 64 -11.74 -16.53 1.84
CA SER A 64 -11.54 -15.93 3.17
C SER A 64 -10.51 -16.71 3.97
N LEU A 65 -9.45 -16.06 4.44
CA LEU A 65 -8.45 -16.71 5.30
C LEU A 65 -8.96 -17.00 6.71
N ALA A 66 -10.00 -16.28 7.15
CA ALA A 66 -10.57 -16.48 8.48
C ALA A 66 -11.48 -17.72 8.56
N THR A 67 -12.29 -17.96 7.51
CA THR A 67 -13.31 -19.02 7.51
C THR A 67 -13.04 -20.14 6.51
N GLY A 68 -12.15 -19.93 5.54
CA GLY A 68 -11.91 -20.86 4.43
C GLY A 68 -13.02 -20.86 3.37
N ILE A 69 -14.05 -20.01 3.51
CA ILE A 69 -15.15 -19.94 2.54
C ILE A 69 -14.63 -19.38 1.22
N GLU A 70 -15.00 -20.08 0.14
CA GLU A 70 -14.70 -19.68 -1.23
C GLU A 70 -15.97 -19.24 -1.97
N ASN A 71 -15.87 -18.14 -2.70
CA ASN A 71 -16.92 -17.64 -3.59
C ASN A 71 -16.32 -17.43 -4.97
N VAL A 72 -17.07 -17.76 -6.01
CA VAL A 72 -16.62 -17.65 -7.40
C VAL A 72 -17.62 -16.80 -8.16
N GLN A 73 -17.12 -15.86 -8.95
CA GLN A 73 -17.91 -15.04 -9.85
C GLN A 73 -17.26 -14.96 -11.23
N SER A 74 -18.07 -15.11 -12.27
CA SER A 74 -17.63 -14.98 -13.66
C SER A 74 -18.54 -14.00 -14.39
N GLN A 75 -18.16 -12.72 -14.41
CA GLN A 75 -18.94 -11.67 -15.04
C GLN A 75 -18.19 -11.09 -16.23
N LYS A 76 -18.54 -11.55 -17.44
CA LYS A 76 -17.90 -11.15 -18.70
C LYS A 76 -17.99 -9.64 -18.97
N ALA A 77 -19.02 -8.98 -18.44
CA ALA A 77 -19.22 -7.54 -18.60
C ALA A 77 -18.11 -6.69 -17.96
N TRP A 78 -17.34 -7.24 -17.03
CA TRP A 78 -16.22 -6.54 -16.39
C TRP A 78 -14.96 -6.48 -17.26
N GLN A 79 -14.87 -7.32 -18.30
CA GLN A 79 -13.67 -7.45 -19.15
C GLN A 79 -12.38 -7.65 -18.33
N SER A 80 -11.43 -6.69 -18.39
CA SER A 80 -10.22 -6.70 -17.57
C SER A 80 -10.53 -6.21 -16.16
N ILE A 81 -10.12 -6.99 -15.17
CA ILE A 81 -10.14 -6.57 -13.77
C ILE A 81 -8.76 -6.05 -13.45
N ASP A 82 -8.65 -4.74 -13.23
CA ASP A 82 -7.38 -4.06 -13.01
C ASP A 82 -7.10 -3.84 -11.52
N GLN A 83 -8.16 -3.65 -10.72
CA GLN A 83 -8.07 -3.62 -9.25
C GLN A 83 -9.32 -4.21 -8.59
N ILE A 84 -9.12 -4.88 -7.45
CA ILE A 84 -10.17 -5.27 -6.51
C ILE A 84 -9.91 -4.59 -5.18
N ILE A 85 -10.90 -3.86 -4.66
CA ILE A 85 -10.74 -2.98 -3.51
C ILE A 85 -11.92 -3.18 -2.56
N SER A 86 -11.67 -3.59 -1.32
CA SER A 86 -12.72 -3.66 -0.30
C SER A 86 -12.91 -2.31 0.37
N ILE A 87 -14.16 -1.81 0.38
CA ILE A 87 -14.56 -0.58 1.08
C ILE A 87 -14.93 -0.88 2.53
N ASN A 88 -15.70 -1.94 2.71
CA ASN A 88 -16.04 -2.49 4.00
C ASN A 88 -16.18 -4.02 3.88
N ALA A 89 -16.46 -4.71 5.00
CA ALA A 89 -16.58 -6.18 5.03
C ALA A 89 -17.68 -6.74 4.11
N MET A 90 -18.62 -5.89 3.66
CA MET A 90 -19.78 -6.25 2.87
C MET A 90 -19.77 -5.66 1.46
N LYS A 91 -18.78 -4.83 1.10
CA LYS A 91 -18.76 -4.12 -0.18
C LYS A 91 -17.35 -4.09 -0.77
N THR A 92 -17.21 -4.69 -1.94
CA THR A 92 -16.00 -4.70 -2.76
C THR A 92 -16.24 -3.94 -4.07
N VAL A 93 -15.21 -3.29 -4.57
CA VAL A 93 -15.19 -2.61 -5.87
C VAL A 93 -14.31 -3.41 -6.81
N VAL A 94 -14.83 -3.70 -7.98
CA VAL A 94 -14.11 -4.25 -9.12
C VAL A 94 -13.93 -3.11 -10.12
N PHE A 95 -12.69 -2.69 -10.31
CA PHE A 95 -12.33 -1.62 -11.24
C PHE A 95 -11.79 -2.21 -12.53
N SER A 96 -12.32 -1.72 -13.66
CA SER A 96 -11.80 -2.01 -14.99
C SER A 96 -11.30 -0.72 -15.62
N GLN A 97 -9.99 -0.65 -15.84
CA GLN A 97 -9.35 0.49 -16.51
C GLN A 97 -9.75 0.51 -17.99
N THR A 98 -9.84 -0.64 -18.66
CA THR A 98 -10.24 -0.70 -20.08
C THR A 98 -11.65 -0.15 -20.30
N GLN A 99 -12.58 -0.49 -19.39
CA GLN A 99 -13.97 -0.05 -19.49
C GLN A 99 -14.25 1.28 -18.79
N GLN A 100 -13.27 1.85 -18.07
CA GLN A 100 -13.44 3.05 -17.25
C GLN A 100 -14.68 2.98 -16.34
N GLN A 101 -14.85 1.85 -15.64
CA GLN A 101 -16.03 1.62 -14.80
C GLN A 101 -15.70 1.06 -13.41
N LEU A 102 -16.57 1.36 -12.45
CA LEU A 102 -16.56 0.79 -11.10
C LEU A 102 -17.79 -0.10 -10.92
N CYS A 103 -17.58 -1.39 -10.71
CA CYS A 103 -18.64 -2.33 -10.38
C CYS A 103 -18.56 -2.71 -8.90
N PHE A 104 -19.71 -2.84 -8.24
CA PHE A 104 -19.76 -3.16 -6.81
C PHE A 104 -20.24 -4.59 -6.60
N THR A 105 -19.64 -5.29 -5.66
CA THR A 105 -20.09 -6.62 -5.24
C THR A 105 -20.23 -6.68 -3.72
N ASP A 106 -21.05 -7.61 -3.25
CA ASP A 106 -21.04 -7.99 -1.84
C ASP A 106 -19.88 -8.96 -1.51
N ASN A 107 -19.86 -9.46 -0.28
CA ASN A 107 -18.87 -10.43 0.20
C ASN A 107 -18.98 -11.81 -0.45
N THR A 108 -20.07 -12.10 -1.18
CA THR A 108 -20.25 -13.32 -1.99
C THR A 108 -19.84 -13.12 -3.45
N LEU A 109 -19.27 -11.96 -3.80
CA LEU A 109 -18.99 -11.52 -5.17
C LEU A 109 -20.25 -11.33 -6.04
N SER A 110 -21.43 -11.20 -5.44
CA SER A 110 -22.66 -10.91 -6.17
C SER A 110 -22.71 -9.42 -6.51
N GLN A 111 -22.89 -9.09 -7.79
CA GLN A 111 -22.95 -7.71 -8.25
C GLN A 111 -24.12 -6.97 -7.61
N GLN A 112 -23.86 -5.76 -7.12
CA GLN A 112 -24.82 -4.88 -6.46
C GLN A 112 -25.11 -3.68 -7.37
N GLY A 113 -26.29 -3.66 -7.96
CA GLY A 113 -26.71 -2.59 -8.87
C GLY A 113 -25.93 -2.53 -10.18
N ASN A 114 -26.02 -1.39 -10.86
CA ASN A 114 -25.30 -1.13 -12.09
C ASN A 114 -23.87 -0.67 -11.80
N CYS A 115 -22.94 -0.95 -12.72
CA CYS A 115 -21.62 -0.35 -12.67
C CYS A 115 -21.73 1.16 -12.94
N ILE A 116 -20.83 1.93 -12.33
CA ILE A 116 -20.68 3.36 -12.55
C ILE A 116 -19.70 3.55 -13.71
N ASP A 117 -20.14 4.21 -14.79
CA ASP A 117 -19.24 4.70 -15.84
C ASP A 117 -18.56 5.98 -15.34
N LEU A 118 -17.23 6.01 -15.38
CA LEU A 118 -16.45 7.14 -14.87
C LEU A 118 -16.53 8.34 -15.82
N GLN A 119 -16.81 8.12 -17.11
CA GLN A 119 -16.95 9.21 -18.09
C GLN A 119 -18.14 10.11 -17.79
N ASP A 120 -19.19 9.58 -17.14
CA ASP A 120 -20.35 10.36 -16.70
C ASP A 120 -19.99 11.44 -15.66
N TYR A 121 -18.78 11.39 -15.09
CA TYR A 121 -18.27 12.30 -14.05
C TYR A 121 -17.00 13.04 -14.48
N ASP A 122 -16.80 13.22 -15.79
CA ASP A 122 -15.63 13.88 -16.38
C ASP A 122 -14.28 13.19 -16.06
N LEU A 123 -14.32 11.91 -15.67
CA LEU A 123 -13.13 11.08 -15.42
C LEU A 123 -12.90 10.18 -16.62
N THR A 124 -11.87 10.48 -17.40
CA THR A 124 -11.71 9.92 -18.76
C THR A 124 -10.59 8.89 -18.86
N ASN A 125 -9.62 8.93 -17.96
CA ASN A 125 -8.52 7.98 -17.92
C ASN A 125 -8.07 7.70 -16.47
N VAL A 126 -8.98 7.17 -15.67
CA VAL A 126 -8.64 6.66 -14.34
C VAL A 126 -7.73 5.46 -14.50
N THR A 127 -6.58 5.49 -13.82
CA THR A 127 -5.58 4.41 -13.86
C THR A 127 -5.33 3.78 -12.51
N LYS A 128 -5.75 4.45 -11.42
CA LYS A 128 -5.60 3.97 -10.05
C LYS A 128 -6.82 4.33 -9.22
N VAL A 129 -7.23 3.37 -8.40
CA VAL A 129 -8.33 3.48 -7.43
C VAL A 129 -7.82 3.01 -6.07
N ALA A 130 -8.27 3.65 -4.99
CA ALA A 130 -8.05 3.17 -3.63
C ALA A 130 -9.31 3.38 -2.78
N ALA A 131 -9.53 2.50 -1.80
CA ALA A 131 -10.55 2.73 -0.78
C ALA A 131 -10.19 3.98 0.02
N SER A 132 -11.19 4.80 0.34
CA SER A 132 -10.98 5.83 1.35
C SER A 132 -11.29 5.30 2.75
N LYS A 133 -10.60 5.83 3.77
CA LYS A 133 -11.01 5.66 5.17
C LYS A 133 -12.34 6.35 5.49
N ARG A 134 -12.79 7.27 4.62
CA ARG A 134 -14.11 7.91 4.70
C ARG A 134 -15.15 6.95 4.10
N PRO A 135 -16.27 6.68 4.80
CA PRO A 135 -17.31 5.80 4.29
C PRO A 135 -17.82 6.24 2.92
N ASP A 136 -18.13 5.25 2.07
CA ASP A 136 -18.71 5.43 0.75
C ASP A 136 -17.89 6.27 -0.24
N MET A 137 -16.57 6.39 -0.01
CA MET A 137 -15.67 7.16 -0.85
C MET A 137 -14.50 6.34 -1.40
N LEU A 138 -14.08 6.74 -2.60
CA LEU A 138 -12.95 6.19 -3.33
C LEU A 138 -12.00 7.32 -3.73
N TRP A 139 -10.70 7.05 -3.66
CA TRP A 139 -9.70 7.85 -4.35
C TRP A 139 -9.60 7.35 -5.79
N LEU A 140 -9.73 8.26 -6.75
CA LEU A 140 -9.54 7.97 -8.17
C LEU A 140 -8.46 8.90 -8.72
N TYR A 141 -7.53 8.35 -9.48
CA TYR A 141 -6.51 9.14 -10.16
C TYR A 141 -6.66 9.03 -11.67
N ASP A 142 -7.08 10.15 -12.27
CA ASP A 142 -7.13 10.37 -13.71
C ASP A 142 -5.74 10.80 -14.19
N GLU A 143 -5.07 9.91 -14.92
CA GLU A 143 -3.70 10.13 -15.40
C GLU A 143 -3.67 11.15 -16.55
N LEU A 144 -4.69 11.18 -17.41
CA LEU A 144 -4.73 12.11 -18.55
C LEU A 144 -4.84 13.55 -18.06
N ASN A 145 -5.70 13.78 -17.07
CA ASN A 145 -5.92 15.11 -16.48
C ASN A 145 -4.97 15.41 -15.31
N SER A 146 -4.09 14.47 -14.95
CA SER A 146 -3.25 14.53 -13.76
C SER A 146 -4.02 14.96 -12.51
N THR A 147 -5.20 14.38 -12.31
CA THR A 147 -6.14 14.81 -11.26
C THR A 147 -6.42 13.66 -10.30
N LEU A 148 -6.22 13.93 -9.01
CA LEU A 148 -6.66 13.04 -7.93
C LEU A 148 -8.00 13.55 -7.41
N VAL A 149 -8.99 12.67 -7.33
CA VAL A 149 -10.32 13.00 -6.82
C VAL A 149 -10.73 12.07 -5.69
N LEU A 150 -11.49 12.62 -4.73
CA LEU A 150 -12.26 11.88 -3.74
C LEU A 150 -13.70 11.77 -4.25
N PHE A 151 -14.10 10.60 -4.69
CA PHE A 151 -15.41 10.34 -5.28
C PHE A 151 -16.33 9.63 -4.28
N ASN A 152 -17.51 10.18 -4.03
CA ASN A 152 -18.57 9.51 -3.28
C ASN A 152 -19.41 8.69 -4.25
N PHE A 153 -19.33 7.37 -4.17
CA PHE A 153 -19.99 6.46 -5.10
C PHE A 153 -21.46 6.18 -4.76
N VAL A 154 -21.97 6.66 -3.62
CA VAL A 154 -23.41 6.58 -3.28
C VAL A 154 -24.14 7.82 -3.75
N GLN A 155 -23.52 8.99 -3.57
CA GLN A 155 -24.06 10.29 -3.97
C GLN A 155 -23.69 10.66 -5.41
N HIS A 156 -22.83 9.87 -6.06
CA HIS A 156 -22.37 10.08 -7.42
C HIS A 156 -21.77 11.48 -7.63
N GLN A 157 -20.85 11.87 -6.73
CA GLN A 157 -20.26 13.20 -6.74
C GLN A 157 -18.78 13.22 -6.35
N ILE A 158 -18.04 14.13 -6.96
CA ILE A 158 -16.67 14.45 -6.56
C ILE A 158 -16.75 15.40 -5.36
N ILE A 159 -16.20 14.97 -4.23
CA ILE A 159 -16.21 15.72 -2.96
C ILE A 159 -15.01 16.66 -2.89
N GLN A 160 -13.86 16.21 -3.38
CA GLN A 160 -12.61 16.95 -3.34
C GLN A 160 -11.75 16.55 -4.53
N SER A 161 -10.93 17.47 -5.03
CA SER A 161 -9.97 17.18 -6.08
C SER A 161 -8.70 18.00 -5.94
N VAL A 162 -7.61 17.47 -6.49
CA VAL A 162 -6.36 18.19 -6.77
C VAL A 162 -6.00 17.95 -8.23
N SER A 163 -6.05 19.02 -9.01
CA SER A 163 -5.61 19.02 -10.41
C SER A 163 -4.10 19.24 -10.52
N ASN A 164 -3.51 18.80 -11.62
CA ASN A 164 -2.07 18.89 -11.86
C ASN A 164 -1.23 18.28 -10.72
N LEU A 165 -1.69 17.15 -10.18
CA LEU A 165 -1.03 16.43 -9.09
C LEU A 165 0.43 16.15 -9.41
N ARG A 166 0.74 15.77 -10.65
CA ARG A 166 2.12 15.50 -11.08
C ARG A 166 3.00 16.74 -10.98
N GLY A 167 2.50 17.91 -11.38
CA GLY A 167 3.24 19.16 -11.28
C GLY A 167 3.43 19.61 -9.83
N ILE A 168 2.38 19.52 -9.00
CA ILE A 168 2.42 19.95 -7.59
C ILE A 168 3.39 19.10 -6.77
N LEU A 169 3.37 17.78 -6.96
CA LEU A 169 4.16 16.83 -6.20
C LEU A 169 5.49 16.44 -6.86
N ASN A 170 5.76 16.96 -8.06
CA ASN A 170 6.85 16.52 -8.94
C ASN A 170 6.87 14.98 -9.07
N LEU A 171 5.71 14.38 -9.34
CA LEU A 171 5.55 12.93 -9.44
C LEU A 171 6.23 12.39 -10.71
N GLN A 172 7.18 11.50 -10.49
CA GLN A 172 7.89 10.76 -11.52
C GLN A 172 7.39 9.32 -11.56
N GLY A 173 7.28 8.77 -12.77
CA GLY A 173 6.79 7.40 -12.94
C GLY A 173 5.28 7.24 -12.78
N GLU A 174 4.85 5.98 -12.60
CA GLU A 174 3.45 5.60 -12.43
C GLU A 174 3.09 5.53 -10.94
N PRO A 175 2.03 6.22 -10.50
CA PRO A 175 1.63 6.21 -9.10
C PRO A 175 0.84 4.94 -8.74
N ARG A 176 0.86 4.58 -7.46
CA ARG A 176 -0.06 3.66 -6.79
C ARG A 176 -0.59 4.34 -5.55
N LEU A 177 -1.90 4.19 -5.33
CA LEU A 177 -2.62 4.81 -4.22
C LEU A 177 -3.00 3.76 -3.19
N GLU A 178 -2.77 4.04 -1.92
CA GLU A 178 -3.30 3.26 -0.79
C GLU A 178 -3.59 4.18 0.39
N GLU A 179 -4.78 4.10 0.99
CA GLU A 179 -5.09 4.86 2.21
C GLU A 179 -5.10 3.94 3.43
N ASN A 180 -4.52 4.42 4.52
CA ASN A 180 -4.67 3.82 5.84
C ASN A 180 -5.13 4.89 6.85
N ALA A 181 -5.24 4.53 8.13
CA ALA A 181 -5.70 5.45 9.18
C ALA A 181 -4.89 6.77 9.24
N THR A 182 -3.63 6.78 8.78
CA THR A 182 -2.74 7.94 8.84
C THR A 182 -2.80 8.85 7.61
N GLY A 183 -3.50 8.46 6.54
CA GLY A 183 -3.68 9.27 5.33
C GLY A 183 -3.51 8.48 4.04
N LEU A 184 -3.60 9.21 2.93
CA LEU A 184 -3.41 8.68 1.58
C LEU A 184 -1.92 8.60 1.25
N TRP A 185 -1.46 7.41 0.90
CA TRP A 185 -0.11 7.14 0.45
C TRP A 185 -0.07 7.04 -1.07
N ILE A 186 0.91 7.72 -1.66
CA ILE A 186 1.24 7.66 -3.07
C ILE A 186 2.65 7.11 -3.18
N PHE A 187 2.77 5.97 -3.84
CA PHE A 187 4.04 5.35 -4.18
C PHE A 187 4.25 5.44 -5.69
N THR A 188 5.48 5.61 -6.14
CA THR A 188 5.81 5.56 -7.57
C THR A 188 6.78 4.42 -7.86
N ASN A 189 6.76 3.91 -9.08
CA ASN A 189 7.76 2.92 -9.53
C ASN A 189 9.19 3.50 -9.60
N THR A 190 9.37 4.81 -9.49
CA THR A 190 10.68 5.47 -9.35
C THR A 190 11.16 5.56 -7.89
N GLY A 191 10.41 5.03 -6.92
CA GLY A 191 10.79 5.02 -5.51
C GLY A 191 10.37 6.26 -4.72
N GLN A 192 9.57 7.17 -5.28
CA GLN A 192 8.99 8.29 -4.51
C GLN A 192 7.86 7.78 -3.62
N ILE A 193 7.80 8.33 -2.41
CA ILE A 193 6.84 8.00 -1.37
C ILE A 193 6.30 9.31 -0.82
N ILE A 194 5.00 9.51 -0.97
CA ILE A 194 4.32 10.72 -0.51
C ILE A 194 3.14 10.30 0.35
N ARG A 195 2.98 10.97 1.49
CA ARG A 195 1.78 10.84 2.33
C ARG A 195 1.05 12.16 2.36
N MET A 196 -0.25 12.11 2.09
CA MET A 196 -1.14 13.25 2.10
C MET A 196 -2.11 13.17 3.29
N ASP A 197 -2.46 14.32 3.83
CA ASP A 197 -3.52 14.44 4.83
C ASP A 197 -4.91 14.43 4.19
N ASP A 198 -5.92 14.49 5.06
CA ASP A 198 -7.34 14.57 4.73
C ASP A 198 -7.76 15.78 3.88
N TYR A 199 -6.91 16.79 3.78
CA TYR A 199 -7.12 18.01 3.02
C TYR A 199 -6.26 18.04 1.74
N LEU A 200 -5.65 16.90 1.39
CA LEU A 200 -4.77 16.75 0.23
C LEU A 200 -3.49 17.61 0.29
N ASN A 201 -3.00 17.91 1.49
CA ASN A 201 -1.66 18.46 1.67
C ASN A 201 -0.64 17.32 1.84
N ALA A 202 0.49 17.42 1.15
CA ALA A 202 1.61 16.50 1.40
C ALA A 202 2.23 16.78 2.77
N ILE A 203 2.18 15.80 3.68
CA ILE A 203 2.72 15.89 5.04
C ILE A 203 4.06 15.15 5.19
N SER A 204 4.43 14.31 4.24
CA SER A 204 5.77 13.74 4.14
C SER A 204 6.08 13.35 2.70
N GLN A 205 7.34 13.55 2.30
CA GLN A 205 7.87 13.13 1.01
C GLN A 205 9.27 12.54 1.21
N GLN A 206 9.46 11.32 0.72
CA GLN A 206 10.72 10.59 0.78
C GLN A 206 10.97 9.92 -0.57
N SER A 207 12.22 9.53 -0.82
CA SER A 207 12.56 8.73 -2.00
C SER A 207 13.68 7.76 -1.67
N PHE A 208 13.41 6.47 -1.94
CA PHE A 208 14.38 5.40 -1.84
C PHE A 208 13.93 4.23 -2.73
N PRO A 209 14.88 3.41 -3.23
CA PRO A 209 14.52 2.26 -4.05
C PRO A 209 13.80 1.20 -3.22
N PHE A 210 12.78 0.59 -3.80
CA PHE A 210 12.10 -0.60 -3.30
C PHE A 210 11.60 -1.43 -4.49
N SER A 211 11.54 -2.76 -4.33
CA SER A 211 10.87 -3.63 -5.31
C SER A 211 9.37 -3.75 -5.03
N SER A 212 8.99 -3.66 -3.76
CA SER A 212 7.60 -3.60 -3.32
C SER A 212 7.49 -2.87 -1.98
N ILE A 213 6.36 -2.21 -1.74
CA ILE A 213 6.12 -1.40 -0.55
C ILE A 213 4.65 -1.40 -0.17
N VAL A 214 4.32 -1.39 1.12
CA VAL A 214 2.94 -1.24 1.63
C VAL A 214 2.94 -0.32 2.86
N PRO A 215 1.96 0.59 3.00
CA PRO A 215 1.84 1.45 4.15
C PRO A 215 1.35 0.63 5.35
N PHE A 216 1.94 0.89 6.52
CA PHE A 216 1.51 0.30 7.78
C PHE A 216 1.65 1.33 8.90
N LYS A 217 0.54 1.61 9.59
CA LYS A 217 0.49 2.68 10.59
C LYS A 217 1.10 3.98 10.01
N ASN A 218 2.07 4.55 10.71
CA ASN A 218 2.77 5.80 10.37
C ASN A 218 4.04 5.59 9.54
N GLY A 219 4.21 4.42 8.91
CA GLY A 219 5.37 4.08 8.09
C GLY A 219 4.99 3.13 6.96
N CYS A 220 5.98 2.40 6.47
CA CYS A 220 5.78 1.41 5.41
C CYS A 220 6.74 0.24 5.54
N PHE A 221 6.24 -0.96 5.23
CA PHE A 221 7.10 -2.11 4.97
C PHE A 221 7.53 -2.09 3.52
N PHE A 222 8.79 -2.43 3.24
CA PHE A 222 9.29 -2.50 1.87
C PHE A 222 10.36 -3.58 1.69
N LEU A 223 10.42 -4.11 0.47
CA LEU A 223 11.46 -5.04 0.01
C LEU A 223 12.53 -4.29 -0.76
N ARG A 224 13.80 -4.57 -0.43
CA ARG A 224 14.98 -4.11 -1.16
C ARG A 224 16.10 -5.13 -0.95
N ASP A 225 16.76 -5.53 -2.03
CA ASP A 225 17.93 -6.43 -2.00
C ASP A 225 17.75 -7.59 -1.01
N GLU A 226 16.82 -8.51 -1.29
CA GLU A 226 16.51 -9.71 -0.47
C GLU A 226 16.12 -9.48 1.00
N LYS A 227 15.95 -8.21 1.41
CA LYS A 227 15.66 -7.84 2.79
C LYS A 227 14.32 -7.13 2.89
N LEU A 228 13.65 -7.39 4.00
CA LEU A 228 12.43 -6.71 4.39
C LEU A 228 12.77 -5.66 5.45
N TYR A 229 12.29 -4.46 5.20
CA TYR A 229 12.52 -3.29 6.04
C TYR A 229 11.19 -2.70 6.50
N TYR A 230 11.24 -1.93 7.59
CA TYR A 230 10.24 -0.96 7.96
C TYR A 230 10.85 0.44 7.95
N ASN A 231 10.24 1.39 7.24
CA ASN A 231 10.59 2.81 7.34
C ASN A 231 9.55 3.50 8.23
N SER A 232 9.97 3.96 9.40
CA SER A 232 9.22 4.88 10.24
C SER A 232 9.52 6.31 9.80
N LEU A 233 8.48 7.14 9.68
CA LEU A 233 8.67 8.58 9.43
C LEU A 233 9.49 9.29 10.53
N ILE A 234 9.62 8.69 11.71
CA ILE A 234 10.36 9.27 12.85
C ILE A 234 11.75 8.64 12.97
N ASN A 235 11.84 7.32 12.87
CA ASN A 235 13.06 6.57 13.19
C ASN A 235 13.87 6.15 11.96
N GLY A 236 13.38 6.44 10.76
CA GLY A 236 13.98 6.02 9.50
C GLY A 236 13.82 4.53 9.23
N GLU A 237 14.73 3.97 8.43
CA GLU A 237 14.71 2.58 8.00
C GLU A 237 15.27 1.63 9.07
N THR A 238 14.57 0.52 9.31
CA THR A 238 15.02 -0.60 10.14
C THR A 238 14.90 -1.89 9.34
N MET A 239 15.98 -2.67 9.27
CA MET A 239 15.95 -4.00 8.66
C MET A 239 15.31 -4.98 9.64
N LEU A 240 14.34 -5.76 9.16
CA LEU A 240 13.58 -6.70 10.00
C LEU A 240 14.10 -8.14 9.84
N GLN A 241 14.17 -8.61 8.59
CA GLN A 241 14.62 -9.96 8.28
C GLN A 241 15.08 -10.08 6.81
N THR A 242 15.88 -11.10 6.53
CA THR A 242 16.20 -11.53 5.16
C THR A 242 15.12 -12.47 4.65
N ILE A 243 14.68 -12.28 3.41
CA ILE A 243 13.69 -13.11 2.74
C ILE A 243 14.40 -14.18 1.92
N SER A 244 14.23 -15.44 2.32
CA SER A 244 14.75 -16.57 1.56
C SER A 244 14.08 -16.63 0.17
N THR A 245 14.82 -16.99 -0.86
CA THR A 245 14.31 -17.11 -2.25
C THR A 245 13.67 -15.83 -2.80
N PHE A 246 14.26 -14.68 -2.51
CA PHE A 246 13.80 -13.39 -3.00
C PHE A 246 13.79 -13.30 -4.54
N SER A 247 12.75 -12.67 -5.08
CA SER A 247 12.72 -12.18 -6.44
C SER A 247 12.34 -10.69 -6.45
N PRO A 248 12.94 -9.87 -7.33
CA PRO A 248 12.52 -8.47 -7.51
C PRO A 248 11.06 -8.30 -7.94
N LYS A 249 10.40 -9.38 -8.38
CA LYS A 249 8.97 -9.40 -8.73
C LYS A 249 8.05 -9.76 -7.55
N ASP A 250 8.61 -10.12 -6.40
CA ASP A 250 7.83 -10.42 -5.20
C ASP A 250 7.08 -9.16 -4.76
N LYS A 251 5.80 -9.31 -4.43
CA LYS A 251 4.95 -8.21 -3.96
C LYS A 251 4.68 -8.34 -2.47
N LEU A 252 4.59 -7.20 -1.80
CA LEU A 252 4.12 -7.09 -0.43
C LEU A 252 2.65 -6.72 -0.44
N HIS A 253 1.92 -7.34 0.48
CA HIS A 253 0.55 -7.01 0.80
C HIS A 253 0.42 -6.89 2.31
N ILE A 254 -0.61 -6.16 2.74
CA ILE A 254 -0.96 -6.04 4.16
C ILE A 254 -2.44 -6.29 4.37
N SER A 255 -2.76 -7.07 5.40
CA SER A 255 -4.13 -7.34 5.80
C SER A 255 -4.20 -7.50 7.31
N GLY A 256 -4.88 -6.56 7.98
CA GLY A 256 -4.91 -6.49 9.43
C GLY A 256 -3.51 -6.43 10.04
N ASN A 257 -3.14 -7.45 10.83
CA ASN A 257 -1.82 -7.60 11.43
C ASN A 257 -0.93 -8.60 10.67
N GLN A 258 -1.25 -8.90 9.41
CA GLN A 258 -0.48 -9.81 8.57
C GLN A 258 0.26 -9.04 7.49
N ILE A 259 1.54 -9.37 7.31
CA ILE A 259 2.29 -9.02 6.11
C ILE A 259 2.40 -10.28 5.26
N ILE A 260 2.10 -10.14 3.97
CA ILE A 260 2.04 -11.26 3.03
C ILE A 260 2.99 -10.98 1.89
N ILE A 261 3.88 -11.93 1.62
CA ILE A 261 4.82 -11.88 0.51
C ILE A 261 4.28 -12.75 -0.61
N GLU A 262 3.81 -12.11 -1.69
CA GLU A 262 3.40 -12.79 -2.90
C GLU A 262 4.63 -13.12 -3.75
N LYS A 263 4.89 -14.41 -3.88
CA LYS A 263 5.84 -15.01 -4.81
C LYS A 263 5.09 -15.54 -6.03
N SER A 264 5.81 -16.03 -7.04
CA SER A 264 5.22 -16.47 -8.31
C SER A 264 4.13 -17.54 -8.21
N LYS A 265 4.12 -18.36 -7.15
CA LYS A 265 3.19 -19.49 -6.98
C LYS A 265 2.61 -19.61 -5.57
N THR A 266 3.02 -18.74 -4.66
CA THR A 266 2.72 -18.87 -3.24
C THR A 266 2.59 -17.51 -2.59
N LEU A 267 1.80 -17.47 -1.51
CA LEU A 267 1.71 -16.35 -0.59
C LEU A 267 2.31 -16.81 0.75
N GLU A 268 3.40 -16.19 1.19
CA GLU A 268 3.99 -16.45 2.50
C GLU A 268 3.40 -15.47 3.51
N VAL A 269 2.75 -15.98 4.55
CA VAL A 269 2.00 -15.18 5.53
C VAL A 269 2.80 -15.07 6.82
N PHE A 270 3.02 -13.84 7.28
CA PHE A 270 3.69 -13.51 8.53
C PHE A 270 2.78 -12.68 9.42
N ILE A 271 2.78 -12.94 10.73
CA ILE A 271 2.12 -12.12 11.74
C ILE A 271 3.09 -11.02 12.19
N ILE A 272 2.61 -9.79 12.19
CA ILE A 272 3.31 -8.62 12.71
C ILE A 272 3.08 -8.57 14.23
N LYS A 273 4.15 -8.65 15.02
CA LYS A 273 4.14 -8.41 16.47
C LYS A 273 4.89 -7.13 16.79
N GLU A 274 4.33 -6.33 17.68
CA GLU A 274 4.96 -5.10 18.17
C GLU A 274 5.86 -5.43 19.36
N ASN A 275 7.06 -4.85 19.37
CA ASN A 275 8.03 -5.00 20.46
C ASN A 275 7.91 -3.86 21.48
#